data_AF-A0A380WWD0-F1
#
_entry.id   AF-A0A380WWD0-F1
#
_cell.length_a   1.000
_cell.length_b   1.000
_cell.length_c   1.000
_cell.angle_alpha   90.00
_cell.angle_beta   90.00
_cell.angle_gamma   90.00
#
_symmetry.space_group_name_H-M   'P 1'
#
loop_
_entity.id
_entity.type
_entity.pdbx_description
1 polymer ?
#
loop_
_entity_poly.entity_id
_entity_poly.type
_entity_poly.pdbx_seq_one_letter_code
_entity_poly.pdbx_strand_id
1 'polypeptide(L)'
;MGFRYRKSINLSNGFRVNMSKSGPGFSWGGKGYRITKTANGNIRGTAYIPGTGISYQKDFGNPHKKIKGKSNTTNASKNTSRNTTKYQNDLANIHSSEMAEIVAASDKNRTNKYFAIGLIIIGMILAIINPLFVIISVVGVIFEIYNKNNQTIKLDYEMSDDAKKELEVTNNLLAGIMESDKVWLVNESEESLVNGESRFKIIDRSPINFYKGTDEAIETNVQTYTLVSDNLKLIFLPDSIFIKQNGKMSAVSFKEVDINLSKNLFLEDEKTPNDATVLGKTYLHTNKDGGPDRRYKENPELDLVEYGVLSIVKAGSLDILIVFSDTVLDGK
;
A
#
# COMPACT_ATOMS: atom_id res chain seq x y z
N MET A 1 -44.11 11.71 5.31
CA MET A 1 -43.10 12.60 4.69
C MET A 1 -41.77 12.39 5.41
N GLY A 2 -40.90 11.51 4.90
CA GLY A 2 -39.67 11.15 5.61
C GLY A 2 -38.54 12.15 5.35
N PHE A 3 -37.93 12.71 6.40
CA PHE A 3 -36.73 13.54 6.28
C PHE A 3 -35.58 12.73 5.66
N ARG A 4 -34.97 13.28 4.60
CA ARG A 4 -33.80 12.72 3.91
C ARG A 4 -32.56 13.52 4.30
N TYR A 5 -31.62 12.87 4.98
CA TYR A 5 -30.31 13.43 5.27
C TYR A 5 -29.28 12.88 4.27
N ARG A 6 -28.58 13.79 3.58
CA ARG A 6 -27.45 13.48 2.70
C ARG A 6 -26.39 14.54 2.95
N LYS A 7 -25.19 14.12 3.39
CA LYS A 7 -24.03 15.00 3.54
C LYS A 7 -22.98 14.59 2.52
N SER A 8 -22.48 15.53 1.74
CA SER A 8 -21.35 15.28 0.82
C SER A 8 -20.19 16.17 1.21
N ILE A 9 -19.04 15.57 1.49
CA ILE A 9 -17.81 16.26 1.86
C ILE A 9 -16.86 16.14 0.66
N ASN A 10 -16.35 17.28 0.18
CA ASN A 10 -15.37 17.35 -0.89
C ASN A 10 -13.98 17.33 -0.25
N LEU A 11 -13.15 16.35 -0.61
CA LEU A 11 -11.87 16.07 0.05
C LEU A 11 -10.67 16.51 -0.81
N SER A 12 -10.86 17.59 -1.59
CA SER A 12 -9.93 18.08 -2.63
C SER A 12 -9.70 17.10 -3.81
N ASN A 13 -9.09 17.60 -4.90
CA ASN A 13 -8.67 16.86 -6.10
C ASN A 13 -9.67 15.86 -6.73
N GLY A 14 -10.96 16.21 -6.71
CA GLY A 14 -12.01 15.43 -7.38
C GLY A 14 -12.53 14.23 -6.59
N PHE A 15 -12.09 14.07 -5.33
CA PHE A 15 -12.60 13.05 -4.42
C PHE A 15 -13.72 13.59 -3.53
N ARG A 16 -14.81 12.83 -3.38
CA ARG A 16 -15.92 13.18 -2.49
C ARG A 16 -16.43 11.97 -1.75
N VAL A 17 -16.76 12.19 -0.48
CA VAL A 17 -17.47 11.23 0.36
C VAL A 17 -18.92 11.67 0.48
N ASN A 18 -19.84 10.78 0.14
CA ASN A 18 -21.28 10.95 0.30
C ASN A 18 -21.76 10.08 1.47
N MET A 19 -22.18 10.68 2.58
CA MET A 19 -22.85 9.98 3.67
C MET A 19 -24.37 10.00 3.48
N SER A 20 -25.00 8.85 3.66
CA SER A 20 -26.45 8.65 3.58
C SER A 20 -26.93 7.65 4.64
N LYS A 21 -28.24 7.48 4.80
CA LYS A 21 -28.84 6.49 5.73
C LYS A 21 -28.39 5.04 5.48
N SER A 22 -27.95 4.71 4.27
CA SER A 22 -27.46 3.36 3.94
C SER A 22 -25.94 3.21 4.01
N GLY A 23 -25.22 4.22 4.53
CA GLY A 23 -23.78 4.18 4.73
C GLY A 23 -23.00 5.22 3.90
N PRO A 24 -21.65 5.18 3.99
CA PRO A 24 -20.76 6.03 3.22
C PRO A 24 -20.60 5.51 1.78
N GLY A 25 -20.65 6.41 0.81
CA GLY A 25 -20.31 6.17 -0.58
C GLY A 25 -19.21 7.11 -1.04
N PHE A 26 -18.43 6.71 -2.03
CA PHE A 26 -17.25 7.43 -2.48
C PHE A 26 -17.39 7.76 -3.96
N SER A 27 -17.00 8.97 -4.35
CA SER A 27 -16.94 9.34 -5.75
C SER A 27 -15.60 9.98 -6.06
N TRP A 28 -15.01 9.55 -7.16
CA TRP A 28 -13.73 10.02 -7.65
C TRP A 28 -13.86 10.49 -9.10
N GLY A 29 -13.44 11.72 -9.38
CA GLY A 29 -13.33 12.26 -10.72
C GLY A 29 -13.58 13.76 -10.84
N GLY A 30 -12.95 14.34 -11.87
CA GLY A 30 -12.87 15.78 -12.12
C GLY A 30 -13.87 16.32 -13.17
N LYS A 31 -13.47 17.40 -13.85
CA LYS A 31 -14.18 17.91 -15.03
C LYS A 31 -14.02 16.89 -16.15
N GLY A 32 -15.11 16.39 -16.74
CA GLY A 32 -15.06 15.45 -17.85
C GLY A 32 -15.51 14.03 -17.52
N TYR A 33 -15.17 13.51 -16.34
CA TYR A 33 -15.42 12.11 -15.98
C TYR A 33 -15.49 11.92 -14.46
N ARG A 34 -16.38 11.03 -14.00
CA ARG A 34 -16.57 10.70 -12.59
C ARG A 34 -17.07 9.28 -12.39
N ILE A 35 -16.43 8.55 -11.48
CA ILE A 35 -16.86 7.26 -10.96
C ILE A 35 -17.45 7.47 -9.58
N THR A 36 -18.60 6.86 -9.29
CA THR A 36 -19.26 6.93 -7.98
C THR A 36 -19.64 5.54 -7.52
N LYS A 37 -19.09 5.10 -6.39
CA LYS A 37 -19.55 3.93 -5.64
C LYS A 37 -20.55 4.40 -4.57
N THR A 38 -21.81 4.04 -4.75
CA THR A 38 -22.87 4.39 -3.79
C THR A 38 -22.81 3.49 -2.56
N ALA A 39 -23.37 3.94 -1.45
CA ALA A 39 -23.47 3.15 -0.20
C ALA A 39 -24.19 1.80 -0.37
N ASN A 40 -25.00 1.65 -1.43
CA ASN A 40 -25.70 0.40 -1.75
C ASN A 40 -24.88 -0.56 -2.65
N GLY A 41 -23.60 -0.25 -2.90
CA GLY A 41 -22.69 -1.08 -3.70
C GLY A 41 -22.82 -0.93 -5.23
N ASN A 42 -23.71 -0.06 -5.73
CA ASN A 42 -23.77 0.22 -7.17
C ASN A 42 -22.64 1.16 -7.59
N ILE A 43 -22.03 0.89 -8.74
CA ILE A 43 -20.98 1.70 -9.35
C ILE A 43 -21.59 2.48 -10.52
N ARG A 44 -21.34 3.78 -10.58
CA ARG A 44 -21.85 4.68 -11.61
C ARG A 44 -20.69 5.40 -12.26
N GLY A 45 -20.51 5.19 -13.56
CA GLY A 45 -19.60 5.98 -14.39
C GLY A 45 -20.36 7.11 -15.09
N THR A 46 -19.86 8.33 -15.01
CA THR A 46 -20.42 9.51 -15.69
C THR A 46 -19.31 10.18 -16.49
N ALA A 47 -19.48 10.31 -17.79
CA ALA A 47 -18.66 11.15 -18.65
C ALA A 47 -19.49 12.34 -19.11
N TYR A 48 -18.96 13.55 -19.14
CA TYR A 48 -19.68 14.73 -19.62
C TYR A 48 -18.72 15.75 -20.19
N ILE A 49 -19.13 16.45 -21.25
CA ILE A 49 -18.31 17.49 -21.86
C ILE A 49 -18.67 18.83 -21.18
N PRO A 50 -17.73 19.50 -20.49
CA PRO A 50 -18.02 20.76 -19.80
C PRO A 50 -18.50 21.84 -20.77
N GLY A 51 -19.57 22.57 -20.40
CA GLY A 51 -20.07 23.70 -21.19
C GLY A 51 -21.01 23.34 -22.35
N THR A 52 -21.15 22.05 -22.71
CA THR A 52 -22.02 21.62 -23.82
C THR A 52 -23.34 21.00 -23.37
N GLY A 53 -23.48 20.69 -22.07
CA GLY A 53 -24.65 20.01 -21.51
C GLY A 53 -24.75 18.51 -21.86
N ILE A 54 -23.81 17.98 -22.63
CA ILE A 54 -23.80 16.59 -23.09
C ILE A 54 -23.15 15.71 -22.02
N SER A 55 -23.90 14.70 -21.54
CA SER A 55 -23.41 13.72 -20.59
C SER A 55 -23.84 12.30 -20.94
N TYR A 56 -22.96 11.34 -20.68
CA TYR A 56 -23.20 9.91 -20.78
C TYR A 56 -23.01 9.30 -19.40
N GLN A 57 -24.06 8.70 -18.85
CA GLN A 57 -24.01 8.02 -17.58
C GLN A 57 -24.33 6.54 -17.77
N LYS A 58 -23.47 5.68 -17.20
CA LYS A 58 -23.67 4.23 -17.19
C LYS A 58 -23.63 3.73 -15.75
N ASP A 59 -24.74 3.16 -15.32
CA ASP A 59 -24.84 2.46 -14.05
C ASP A 59 -24.43 1.01 -14.25
N PHE A 60 -23.39 0.59 -13.53
CA PHE A 60 -22.99 -0.80 -13.44
C PHE A 60 -23.70 -1.40 -12.22
N GLY A 61 -24.60 -2.34 -12.50
CA GLY A 61 -25.30 -3.07 -11.44
C GLY A 61 -24.28 -3.78 -10.57
N ASN A 62 -24.50 -3.74 -9.25
CA ASN A 62 -23.70 -4.49 -8.29
C ASN A 62 -23.54 -5.94 -8.80
N PRO A 63 -22.31 -6.45 -9.02
CA PRO A 63 -22.09 -7.81 -9.54
C PRO A 63 -22.78 -8.90 -8.68
N HIS A 64 -23.10 -8.59 -7.43
CA HIS A 64 -23.83 -9.46 -6.51
C HIS A 64 -25.36 -9.51 -6.73
N LYS A 65 -25.97 -8.58 -7.47
CA LYS A 65 -27.44 -8.50 -7.59
C LYS A 65 -28.04 -9.29 -8.77
N LYS A 66 -27.21 -9.79 -9.70
CA LYS A 66 -27.65 -10.58 -10.87
C LYS A 66 -27.82 -12.08 -10.61
N ILE A 67 -27.68 -12.56 -9.37
CA ILE A 67 -27.80 -14.00 -9.04
C ILE A 67 -29.24 -14.42 -8.72
N LYS A 68 -30.22 -13.51 -8.72
CA LYS A 68 -31.65 -13.90 -8.70
C LYS A 68 -32.24 -13.86 -10.11
N GLY A 69 -32.09 -14.95 -10.86
CA GLY A 69 -32.92 -15.18 -12.04
C GLY A 69 -32.31 -16.01 -13.17
N LYS A 70 -32.02 -17.30 -12.94
CA LYS A 70 -32.50 -18.44 -13.74
C LYS A 70 -31.76 -19.71 -13.31
N SER A 71 -32.52 -20.61 -12.71
CA SER A 71 -32.18 -22.02 -12.59
C SER A 71 -31.87 -22.58 -13.96
N ASN A 72 -30.69 -23.18 -14.13
CA ASN A 72 -30.55 -24.42 -14.87
C ASN A 72 -29.49 -25.27 -14.15
N THR A 73 -29.99 -26.39 -13.63
CA THR A 73 -29.25 -27.52 -13.08
C THR A 73 -28.22 -28.05 -14.07
N THR A 74 -26.94 -27.92 -13.71
CA THR A 74 -25.91 -28.90 -14.05
C THR A 74 -24.92 -28.97 -12.88
N ASN A 75 -24.62 -30.21 -12.47
CA ASN A 75 -23.71 -30.53 -11.39
C ASN A 75 -22.34 -29.90 -11.63
N ALA A 76 -21.98 -28.90 -10.83
CA ALA A 76 -20.64 -28.33 -10.78
C ALA A 76 -20.05 -28.55 -9.38
N SER A 77 -18.91 -29.22 -9.35
CA SER A 77 -18.03 -29.38 -8.20
C SER A 77 -17.90 -28.06 -7.43
N LYS A 78 -18.15 -28.11 -6.11
CA LYS A 78 -17.99 -26.98 -5.19
C LYS A 78 -16.50 -26.69 -5.00
N ASN A 79 -15.93 -25.87 -5.88
CA ASN A 79 -14.68 -25.18 -5.60
C ASN A 79 -15.03 -23.84 -4.95
N THR A 80 -14.82 -23.73 -3.64
CA THR A 80 -14.52 -22.43 -3.04
C THR A 80 -13.22 -21.97 -3.70
N SER A 81 -13.29 -21.07 -4.68
CA SER A 81 -12.08 -20.51 -5.31
C SER A 81 -11.34 -19.73 -4.25
N ARG A 82 -10.25 -20.29 -3.75
CA ARG A 82 -9.32 -19.56 -2.90
C ARG A 82 -8.23 -19.03 -3.79
N ASN A 83 -8.08 -17.72 -3.78
CA ASN A 83 -7.06 -17.05 -4.58
C ASN A 83 -5.98 -16.60 -3.60
N THR A 84 -4.80 -17.20 -3.72
CA THR A 84 -3.62 -16.77 -2.99
C THR A 84 -2.93 -15.66 -3.78
N THR A 85 -2.71 -14.54 -3.12
CA THR A 85 -1.96 -13.41 -3.67
C THR A 85 -0.65 -13.27 -2.90
N LYS A 86 0.47 -13.30 -3.62
CA LYS A 86 1.78 -12.92 -3.09
C LYS A 86 2.11 -11.52 -3.58
N TYR A 87 2.35 -10.61 -2.64
CA TYR A 87 2.69 -9.23 -2.91
C TYR A 87 4.19 -9.14 -3.20
N GLN A 88 4.55 -8.87 -4.46
CA GLN A 88 5.93 -8.77 -4.90
C GLN A 88 6.17 -7.47 -5.65
N ASN A 89 7.31 -6.83 -5.34
CA ASN A 89 7.71 -5.58 -5.97
C ASN A 89 8.86 -5.85 -6.94
N ASP A 90 8.69 -5.43 -8.18
CA ASP A 90 9.76 -5.38 -9.16
C ASP A 90 10.24 -3.95 -9.33
N LEU A 91 11.17 -3.56 -8.44
CA LEU A 91 11.78 -2.22 -8.46
C LEU A 91 12.46 -1.88 -9.79
N ALA A 92 12.88 -2.88 -10.58
CA ALA A 92 13.55 -2.63 -11.87
C ALA A 92 12.59 -2.11 -12.94
N ASN A 93 11.30 -2.48 -12.85
CA ASN A 93 10.26 -2.03 -13.78
C ASN A 93 9.59 -0.72 -13.35
N ILE A 94 9.99 -0.15 -12.21
CA ILE A 94 9.55 1.18 -11.80
C ILE A 94 10.38 2.20 -12.58
N HIS A 95 9.91 2.54 -13.78
CA HIS A 95 10.41 3.68 -14.53
C HIS A 95 9.66 4.93 -14.07
N SER A 96 10.34 5.85 -13.39
CA SER A 96 9.87 7.22 -13.19
C SER A 96 10.82 8.15 -13.94
N SER A 97 10.30 8.82 -14.98
CA SER A 97 11.10 9.71 -15.82
C SER A 97 11.67 10.90 -15.04
N GLU A 98 10.97 11.35 -14.00
CA GLU A 98 11.35 12.52 -13.19
C GLU A 98 12.41 12.19 -12.12
N MET A 99 12.52 10.93 -11.69
CA MET A 99 13.44 10.52 -10.62
C MET A 99 14.54 9.57 -11.12
N ALA A 100 14.65 9.37 -12.43
CA ALA A 100 15.62 8.47 -13.06
C ALA A 100 17.07 8.84 -12.71
N GLU A 101 17.40 10.13 -12.67
CA GLU A 101 18.75 10.60 -12.31
C GLU A 101 19.09 10.28 -10.85
N ILE A 102 18.10 10.36 -9.96
CA ILE A 102 18.26 10.07 -8.53
C ILE A 102 18.45 8.56 -8.31
N VAL A 103 17.67 7.73 -9.01
CA VAL A 103 17.82 6.28 -8.98
C VAL A 103 19.19 5.87 -9.54
N ALA A 104 19.63 6.49 -10.64
CA ALA A 104 20.96 6.24 -11.22
C ALA A 104 22.09 6.67 -10.28
N ALA A 105 21.96 7.81 -9.60
CA ALA A 105 22.91 8.25 -8.59
C ALA A 105 22.98 7.24 -7.42
N SER A 106 21.84 6.74 -6.95
CA SER A 106 21.78 5.70 -5.94
C SER A 106 22.45 4.38 -6.39
N ASP A 107 22.22 3.93 -7.62
CA ASP A 107 22.86 2.72 -8.13
C ASP A 107 24.39 2.88 -8.27
N LYS A 108 24.85 4.04 -8.72
CA LYS A 108 26.28 4.40 -8.76
C LYS A 108 26.90 4.42 -7.35
N ASN A 109 26.15 4.90 -6.36
CA ASN A 109 26.59 4.90 -4.97
C ASN A 109 26.76 3.47 -4.44
N ARG A 110 25.83 2.57 -4.80
CA ARG A 110 25.93 1.15 -4.45
C ARG A 110 27.13 0.47 -5.11
N THR A 111 27.36 0.69 -6.40
CA THR A 111 28.51 0.08 -7.11
C THR A 111 29.84 0.56 -6.57
N ASN A 112 29.97 1.86 -6.29
CA ASN A 112 31.18 2.42 -5.69
C ASN A 112 31.45 1.83 -4.29
N LYS A 113 30.41 1.56 -3.48
CA LYS A 113 30.57 0.90 -2.17
C LYS A 113 31.14 -0.52 -2.31
N TYR A 114 30.60 -1.32 -3.24
CA TYR A 114 31.13 -2.67 -3.48
C TYR A 114 32.54 -2.64 -4.05
N PHE A 115 32.86 -1.65 -4.90
CA PHE A 115 34.21 -1.45 -5.39
C PHE A 115 35.20 -1.15 -4.24
N ALA A 116 34.80 -0.28 -3.30
CA ALA A 116 35.61 0.03 -2.11
C ALA A 116 35.86 -1.22 -1.25
N ILE A 117 34.81 -1.99 -0.95
CA ILE A 117 34.90 -3.25 -0.21
C ILE A 117 35.82 -4.25 -0.95
N GLY A 118 35.71 -4.32 -2.28
CA GLY A 118 36.58 -5.14 -3.11
C GLY A 118 38.06 -4.78 -2.96
N LEU A 119 38.41 -3.49 -3.00
CA LEU A 119 39.78 -3.01 -2.76
C LEU A 119 40.27 -3.39 -1.35
N ILE A 120 39.42 -3.26 -0.34
CA ILE A 120 39.74 -3.61 1.05
C ILE A 120 40.08 -5.10 1.17
N ILE A 121 39.24 -5.98 0.62
CA ILE A 121 39.41 -7.44 0.69
C ILE A 121 40.64 -7.87 -0.12
N ILE A 122 40.81 -7.36 -1.35
CA ILE A 122 41.94 -7.70 -2.21
C ILE A 122 43.26 -7.28 -1.56
N GLY A 123 43.32 -6.06 -1.00
CA GLY A 123 44.51 -5.59 -0.29
C GLY A 123 44.85 -6.45 0.94
N MET A 124 43.85 -6.91 1.70
CA MET A 124 44.05 -7.80 2.84
C MET A 124 44.55 -9.19 2.41
N ILE A 125 44.03 -9.75 1.31
CA ILE A 125 44.49 -11.05 0.78
C ILE A 125 45.94 -10.94 0.30
N LEU A 126 46.28 -9.88 -0.45
CA LEU A 126 47.63 -9.66 -0.96
C LEU A 126 48.63 -9.37 0.17
N ALA A 127 48.19 -8.76 1.27
CA ALA A 127 49.03 -8.49 2.43
C ALA A 127 49.64 -9.76 3.06
N ILE A 128 49.01 -10.93 2.88
CA ILE A 128 49.54 -12.23 3.31
C ILE A 128 50.82 -12.58 2.55
N ILE A 129 50.91 -12.20 1.26
CA ILE A 129 52.07 -12.45 0.40
C ILE A 129 53.15 -11.38 0.63
N ASN A 130 52.74 -10.11 0.71
CA ASN A 130 53.63 -8.99 1.02
C ASN A 130 52.90 -7.93 1.85
N PRO A 131 53.35 -7.63 3.08
CA PRO A 131 52.70 -6.67 3.98
C PRO A 131 52.48 -5.27 3.38
N LEU A 132 53.28 -4.84 2.39
CA LEU A 132 53.10 -3.54 1.73
C LEU A 132 51.75 -3.42 1.00
N PHE A 133 51.10 -4.52 0.61
CA PHE A 133 49.81 -4.48 -0.08
C PHE A 133 48.64 -4.03 0.80
N VAL A 134 48.83 -3.89 2.12
CA VAL A 134 47.85 -3.23 3.03
C VAL A 134 47.50 -1.81 2.56
N ILE A 135 48.41 -1.14 1.83
CA ILE A 135 48.15 0.19 1.25
C ILE A 135 46.92 0.17 0.33
N ILE A 136 46.66 -0.92 -0.40
CA ILE A 136 45.46 -1.07 -1.25
C ILE A 136 44.19 -1.04 -0.40
N SER A 137 44.20 -1.69 0.77
CA SER A 137 43.08 -1.64 1.71
C SER A 137 42.89 -0.24 2.29
N VAL A 138 43.97 0.46 2.62
CA VAL A 138 43.91 1.86 3.09
C VAL A 138 43.31 2.77 2.01
N VAL A 139 43.70 2.59 0.74
CA VAL A 139 43.09 3.33 -0.39
C VAL A 139 41.60 3.00 -0.50
N GLY A 140 41.21 1.73 -0.35
CA GLY A 140 39.80 1.33 -0.32
C GLY A 140 39.00 2.03 0.78
N VAL A 141 39.55 2.13 1.99
CA VAL A 141 38.92 2.86 3.11
C VAL A 141 38.81 4.36 2.82
N ILE A 142 39.87 4.99 2.31
CA ILE A 142 39.85 6.42 1.93
C ILE A 142 38.79 6.67 0.85
N PHE A 143 38.72 5.78 -0.15
CA PHE A 143 37.74 5.86 -1.23
C PHE A 143 36.31 5.70 -0.68
N GLU A 144 36.06 4.79 0.26
CA GLU A 144 34.76 4.64 0.91
C GLU A 144 34.35 5.91 1.68
N ILE A 145 35.26 6.51 2.45
CA ILE A 145 35.00 7.75 3.21
C ILE A 145 34.68 8.91 2.26
N TYR A 146 35.50 9.11 1.23
CA TYR A 146 35.28 10.16 0.23
C TYR A 146 33.93 9.98 -0.47
N ASN A 147 33.64 8.75 -0.88
CA ASN A 147 32.43 8.47 -1.62
C ASN A 147 31.19 8.62 -0.74
N LYS A 148 31.21 8.15 0.53
CA LYS A 148 30.10 8.25 1.50
C LYS A 148 29.59 9.69 1.66
N ASN A 149 30.51 10.66 1.74
CA ASN A 149 30.15 12.08 1.86
C ASN A 149 29.43 12.66 0.64
N ASN A 150 29.54 12.01 -0.53
CA ASN A 150 28.94 12.44 -1.78
C ASN A 150 27.72 11.59 -2.20
N GLN A 151 27.26 10.64 -1.36
CA GLN A 151 26.16 9.73 -1.74
C GLN A 151 24.77 10.23 -1.38
N THR A 152 24.65 11.20 -0.49
CA THR A 152 23.36 11.71 -0.03
C THR A 152 22.71 12.52 -1.14
N ILE A 153 21.52 12.09 -1.57
CA ILE A 153 20.72 12.80 -2.56
C ILE A 153 20.02 13.95 -1.84
N LYS A 154 20.31 15.19 -2.25
CA LYS A 154 19.65 16.39 -1.73
C LYS A 154 18.43 16.74 -2.57
N LEU A 155 17.27 16.83 -1.94
CA LEU A 155 16.01 17.20 -2.56
C LEU A 155 15.48 18.47 -1.91
N ASP A 156 15.63 19.59 -2.61
CA ASP A 156 15.11 20.88 -2.20
C ASP A 156 13.78 21.14 -2.88
N TYR A 157 12.71 21.21 -2.08
CA TYR A 157 11.37 21.48 -2.56
C TYR A 157 11.01 22.95 -2.35
N GLU A 158 10.59 23.61 -3.43
CA GLU A 158 9.89 24.88 -3.38
C GLU A 158 8.39 24.63 -3.46
N MET A 159 7.68 24.82 -2.35
CA MET A 159 6.25 24.55 -2.27
C MET A 159 5.43 25.82 -2.12
N SER A 160 4.31 25.86 -2.83
CA SER A 160 3.21 26.77 -2.51
C SER A 160 2.59 26.39 -1.15
N ASP A 161 1.86 27.33 -0.55
CA ASP A 161 1.18 27.07 0.72
C ASP A 161 0.08 26.00 0.59
N ASP A 162 -0.51 25.85 -0.61
CA ASP A 162 -1.48 24.79 -0.88
C ASP A 162 -0.80 23.41 -0.92
N ALA A 163 0.37 23.29 -1.55
CA ALA A 163 1.13 22.05 -1.58
C ALA A 163 1.60 21.62 -0.18
N LYS A 164 1.97 22.57 0.68
CA LYS A 164 2.31 22.29 2.08
C LYS A 164 1.14 21.69 2.85
N LYS A 165 -0.08 22.20 2.64
CA LYS A 165 -1.29 21.66 3.27
C LYS A 165 -1.62 20.25 2.76
N GLU A 166 -1.45 19.99 1.45
CA GLU A 166 -1.66 18.65 0.89
C GLU A 166 -0.68 17.62 1.48
N LEU A 167 0.60 18.02 1.65
CA LEU A 167 1.60 17.22 2.34
C LEU A 167 1.21 16.97 3.80
N GLU A 168 0.77 18.00 4.52
CA GLU A 168 0.33 17.90 5.91
C GLU A 168 -0.86 16.94 6.08
N VAL A 169 -1.85 17.00 5.18
CA VAL A 169 -2.99 16.06 5.20
C VAL A 169 -2.53 14.62 4.97
N THR A 170 -1.61 14.39 4.03
CA THR A 170 -1.05 13.06 3.75
C THR A 170 -0.28 12.53 4.97
N ASN A 171 0.51 13.40 5.57
CA ASN A 171 1.28 13.12 6.77
C ASN A 171 0.39 12.77 7.97
N ASN A 172 -0.70 13.51 8.18
CA ASN A 172 -1.66 13.24 9.25
C ASN A 172 -2.41 11.93 9.01
N LEU A 173 -2.72 11.60 7.76
CA LEU A 173 -3.33 10.31 7.41
C LEU A 173 -2.38 9.15 7.77
N LEU A 174 -1.10 9.26 7.40
CA LEU A 174 -0.09 8.24 7.75
C LEU A 174 0.10 8.14 9.26
N ALA A 175 0.18 9.27 9.96
CA ALA A 175 0.27 9.29 11.42
C ALA A 175 -0.92 8.58 12.06
N GLY A 176 -2.16 8.88 11.65
CA GLY A 176 -3.36 8.22 12.18
C GLY A 176 -3.40 6.72 11.89
N ILE A 177 -2.93 6.26 10.72
CA ILE A 177 -2.78 4.82 10.46
C ILE A 177 -1.80 4.19 11.45
N MET A 178 -0.68 4.87 11.71
CA MET A 178 0.38 4.38 12.59
C MET A 178 0.08 4.49 14.08
N GLU A 179 -1.01 5.16 14.48
CA GLU A 179 -1.52 5.15 15.86
C GLU A 179 -2.22 3.84 16.24
N SER A 180 -2.56 3.01 15.25
CA SER A 180 -3.15 1.68 15.50
C SER A 180 -2.23 0.80 16.35
N ASP A 181 -2.79 -0.03 17.24
CA ASP A 181 -2.05 -0.99 18.09
C ASP A 181 -1.12 -1.88 17.25
N LYS A 182 -1.56 -2.23 16.04
CA LYS A 182 -0.83 -3.05 15.09
C LYS A 182 -0.97 -2.52 13.66
N VAL A 183 0.18 -2.35 13.01
CA VAL A 183 0.28 -2.06 11.57
C VAL A 183 1.29 -3.02 10.97
N TRP A 184 0.93 -3.64 9.84
CA TRP A 184 1.79 -4.63 9.19
C TRP A 184 1.73 -4.54 7.67
N LEU A 185 2.85 -4.90 7.06
CA LEU A 185 2.95 -5.19 5.64
C LEU A 185 2.51 -6.62 5.41
N VAL A 186 1.57 -6.84 4.50
CA VAL A 186 1.13 -8.19 4.11
C VAL A 186 1.95 -8.64 2.91
N ASN A 187 2.67 -9.76 3.06
CA ASN A 187 3.50 -10.34 2.00
C ASN A 187 2.72 -11.43 1.23
N GLU A 188 1.80 -12.12 1.92
CA GLU A 188 0.95 -13.15 1.32
C GLU A 188 -0.42 -13.18 1.99
N SER A 189 -1.48 -13.26 1.18
CA SER A 189 -2.84 -13.44 1.68
C SER A 189 -3.66 -14.39 0.80
N GLU A 190 -4.69 -14.96 1.39
CA GLU A 190 -5.67 -15.80 0.73
C GLU A 190 -7.05 -15.15 0.79
N GLU A 191 -7.67 -14.94 -0.36
CA GLU A 191 -9.04 -14.46 -0.44
C GLU A 191 -10.01 -15.64 -0.60
N SER A 192 -11.04 -15.67 0.24
CA SER A 192 -12.17 -16.59 0.14
C SER A 192 -13.47 -15.81 0.01
N LEU A 193 -14.27 -16.15 -1.00
CA LEU A 193 -15.60 -15.57 -1.18
C LEU A 193 -16.65 -16.42 -0.46
N VAL A 194 -17.27 -15.87 0.59
CA VAL A 194 -18.32 -16.54 1.36
C VAL A 194 -19.61 -15.74 1.22
N ASN A 195 -20.66 -16.34 0.67
CA ASN A 195 -21.97 -15.69 0.47
C ASN A 195 -21.92 -14.33 -0.26
N GLY A 196 -20.90 -14.12 -1.11
CA GLY A 196 -20.70 -12.87 -1.85
C GLY A 196 -19.92 -11.79 -1.08
N GLU A 197 -19.37 -12.12 0.09
CA GLU A 197 -18.50 -11.26 0.87
C GLU A 197 -17.07 -11.82 0.86
N SER A 198 -16.10 -10.99 0.51
CA SER A 198 -14.68 -11.37 0.49
C SER A 198 -14.14 -11.37 1.92
N ARG A 199 -13.53 -12.50 2.31
CA ARG A 199 -12.82 -12.66 3.57
C ARG A 199 -11.38 -13.01 3.27
N PHE A 200 -10.47 -12.29 3.88
CA PHE A 200 -9.04 -12.45 3.70
C PHE A 200 -8.45 -13.24 4.87
N LYS A 201 -7.50 -14.12 4.59
CA LYS A 201 -6.62 -14.69 5.60
C LYS A 201 -5.21 -14.22 5.28
N ILE A 202 -4.54 -13.64 6.27
CA ILE A 202 -3.13 -13.28 6.12
C ILE A 202 -2.30 -14.55 6.32
N ILE A 203 -1.42 -14.86 5.37
CA ILE A 203 -0.54 -16.02 5.41
C ILE A 203 0.85 -15.61 5.91
N ASP A 204 1.33 -14.43 5.46
CA ASP A 204 2.61 -13.88 5.89
C ASP A 204 2.50 -12.36 6.03
N ARG A 205 3.03 -11.83 7.13
CA ARG A 205 3.05 -10.40 7.45
C ARG A 205 4.31 -10.00 8.23
N SER A 206 4.74 -8.77 8.01
CA SER A 206 5.87 -8.15 8.70
C SER A 206 5.42 -6.87 9.41
N PRO A 207 5.88 -6.59 10.64
CA PRO A 207 5.49 -5.38 11.36
C PRO A 207 6.05 -4.14 10.66
N ILE A 208 5.26 -3.06 10.62
CA ILE A 208 5.69 -1.76 10.11
C ILE A 208 6.05 -0.85 11.28
N ASN A 209 7.23 -0.26 11.22
CA ASN A 209 7.63 0.86 12.06
C ASN A 209 7.51 2.16 11.28
N PHE A 210 7.29 3.25 12.01
CA PHE A 210 7.13 4.59 11.44
C PHE A 210 8.02 5.58 12.18
N TYR A 211 8.62 6.48 11.41
CA TYR A 211 9.31 7.62 11.97
C TYR A 211 9.22 8.83 11.04
N LYS A 212 9.40 10.00 11.65
CA LYS A 212 9.42 11.29 10.96
C LYS A 212 10.81 11.56 10.39
N GLY A 213 10.88 11.92 9.12
CA GLY A 213 12.12 12.15 8.38
C GLY A 213 12.34 11.15 7.24
N THR A 214 13.55 11.18 6.68
CA THR A 214 14.02 10.34 5.57
C THR A 214 15.02 9.28 6.03
N ASP A 215 15.50 8.45 5.11
CA ASP A 215 16.66 7.58 5.32
C ASP A 215 17.98 8.35 5.06
N GLU A 216 19.12 7.84 5.51
CA GLU A 216 20.45 8.46 5.32
C GLU A 216 20.81 8.75 3.85
N ALA A 217 20.11 8.07 2.92
CA ALA A 217 20.31 8.23 1.48
C ALA A 217 19.71 9.53 0.92
N ILE A 218 18.75 10.16 1.60
CA ILE A 218 18.01 11.32 1.10
C ILE A 218 18.01 12.42 2.16
N GLU A 219 18.48 13.61 1.80
CA GLU A 219 18.35 14.82 2.60
C GLU A 219 17.32 15.72 1.92
N THR A 220 16.39 16.28 2.69
CA THR A 220 15.38 17.18 2.15
C THR A 220 15.02 18.28 3.14
N ASN A 221 14.65 19.44 2.61
CA ASN A 221 14.23 20.61 3.38
C ASN A 221 12.82 20.48 3.97
N VAL A 222 12.07 19.43 3.63
CA VAL A 222 10.68 19.23 4.09
C VAL A 222 10.51 18.03 4.99
N GLN A 223 9.46 18.10 5.80
CA GLN A 223 9.15 17.04 6.74
C GLN A 223 8.40 15.89 6.05
N THR A 224 9.07 14.74 6.00
CA THR A 224 8.58 13.51 5.38
C THR A 224 8.30 12.46 6.44
N TYR A 225 7.69 11.35 6.04
CA TYR A 225 7.54 10.17 6.88
C TYR A 225 8.06 8.93 6.18
N THR A 226 8.66 8.05 6.97
CA THR A 226 9.21 6.80 6.48
C THR A 226 8.56 5.62 7.19
N LEU A 227 8.03 4.68 6.39
CA LEU A 227 7.60 3.37 6.85
C LEU A 227 8.70 2.35 6.62
N VAL A 228 8.98 1.52 7.63
CA VAL A 228 10.01 0.49 7.58
C VAL A 228 9.43 -0.86 7.96
N SER A 229 9.63 -1.85 7.10
CA SER A 229 9.28 -3.25 7.34
C SER A 229 10.39 -4.13 6.78
N ASP A 230 11.13 -4.82 7.66
CA ASP A 230 12.27 -5.66 7.32
C ASP A 230 13.29 -4.95 6.39
N ASN A 231 13.32 -5.35 5.11
CA ASN A 231 14.22 -4.84 4.08
C ASN A 231 13.58 -3.75 3.19
N LEU A 232 12.30 -3.43 3.41
CA LEU A 232 11.52 -2.45 2.69
C LEU A 232 11.45 -1.15 3.49
N LYS A 233 11.81 -0.03 2.85
CA LYS A 233 11.52 1.32 3.33
C LYS A 233 10.69 2.06 2.29
N LEU A 234 9.63 2.71 2.73
CA LEU A 234 8.79 3.60 1.94
C LEU A 234 8.94 5.00 2.52
N ILE A 235 9.57 5.89 1.75
CA ILE A 235 9.81 7.28 2.13
C ILE A 235 8.80 8.12 1.35
N PHE A 236 7.82 8.68 2.06
CA PHE A 236 6.78 9.51 1.46
C PHE A 236 7.30 10.93 1.31
N LEU A 237 7.63 11.29 0.08
CA LEU A 237 7.95 12.64 -0.33
C LEU A 237 6.68 13.37 -0.78
N PRO A 238 6.73 14.68 -1.06
CA PRO A 238 5.57 15.47 -1.45
C PRO A 238 4.92 15.05 -2.78
N ASP A 239 5.71 14.57 -3.73
CA ASP A 239 5.31 14.28 -5.10
C ASP A 239 5.45 12.80 -5.49
N SER A 240 6.14 12.03 -4.65
CA SER A 240 6.58 10.68 -4.95
C SER A 240 6.77 9.84 -3.69
N ILE A 241 6.78 8.52 -3.87
CA ILE A 241 7.18 7.56 -2.85
C ILE A 241 8.54 6.99 -3.28
N PHE A 242 9.55 7.19 -2.44
CA PHE A 242 10.82 6.52 -2.58
C PHE A 242 10.77 5.15 -1.91
N ILE A 243 11.14 4.12 -2.66
CA ILE A 243 11.07 2.72 -2.26
C ILE A 243 12.48 2.18 -2.22
N LYS A 244 12.93 1.76 -1.05
CA LYS A 244 14.21 1.08 -0.86
C LYS A 244 13.95 -0.36 -0.45
N GLN A 245 14.34 -1.32 -1.28
CA GLN A 245 14.19 -2.74 -0.99
C GLN A 245 15.47 -3.50 -1.31
N ASN A 246 15.99 -4.26 -0.34
CA ASN A 246 17.23 -5.04 -0.50
C ASN A 246 18.42 -4.22 -1.01
N GLY A 247 18.54 -2.96 -0.56
CA GLY A 247 19.59 -2.04 -0.99
C GLY A 247 19.45 -1.49 -2.41
N LYS A 248 18.40 -1.86 -3.16
CA LYS A 248 17.98 -1.17 -4.38
C LYS A 248 17.05 -0.02 -3.99
N MET A 249 17.13 1.07 -4.73
CA MET A 249 16.23 2.21 -4.58
C MET A 249 15.48 2.42 -5.88
N SER A 250 14.22 2.80 -5.74
CA SER A 250 13.40 3.30 -6.83
C SER A 250 12.49 4.40 -6.31
N ALA A 251 11.86 5.14 -7.20
CA ALA A 251 10.92 6.18 -6.85
C ALA A 251 9.73 6.12 -7.79
N VAL A 252 8.55 6.41 -7.27
CA VAL A 252 7.31 6.41 -8.05
C VAL A 252 6.50 7.66 -7.73
N SER A 253 6.06 8.38 -8.77
CA SER A 253 5.21 9.56 -8.56
C SER A 253 3.82 9.13 -8.10
N PHE A 254 3.18 9.92 -7.23
CA PHE A 254 1.78 9.71 -6.86
C PHE A 254 0.83 9.78 -8.07
N LYS A 255 1.23 10.40 -9.19
CA LYS A 255 0.45 10.43 -10.43
C LYS A 255 0.40 9.08 -11.15
N GLU A 256 1.33 8.18 -10.85
CA GLU A 256 1.51 6.90 -11.53
C GLU A 256 1.12 5.69 -10.66
N VAL A 257 0.58 5.93 -9.48
CA VAL A 257 0.26 4.91 -8.49
C VAL A 257 -1.19 5.02 -8.06
N ASP A 258 -1.85 3.87 -8.03
CA ASP A 258 -3.18 3.74 -7.46
C ASP A 258 -3.07 3.50 -5.96
N ILE A 259 -3.47 4.51 -5.17
CA ILE A 259 -3.53 4.43 -3.71
C ILE A 259 -4.98 4.30 -3.29
N ASN A 260 -5.32 3.22 -2.57
CA ASN A 260 -6.67 2.99 -2.07
C ASN A 260 -6.68 2.71 -0.58
N LEU A 261 -7.59 3.38 0.11
CA LEU A 261 -7.91 3.13 1.51
C LEU A 261 -9.28 2.45 1.59
N SER A 262 -9.34 1.28 2.21
CA SER A 262 -10.56 0.48 2.34
C SER A 262 -10.62 -0.24 3.68
N LYS A 263 -11.77 -0.84 3.98
CA LYS A 263 -11.95 -1.77 5.10
C LYS A 263 -12.32 -3.13 4.54
N ASN A 264 -11.66 -4.17 5.04
CA ASN A 264 -11.88 -5.54 4.61
C ASN A 264 -12.07 -6.46 5.83
N LEU A 265 -12.71 -7.60 5.60
CA LEU A 265 -12.89 -8.64 6.62
C LEU A 265 -11.73 -9.62 6.59
N PHE A 266 -11.18 -9.91 7.76
CA PHE A 266 -10.09 -10.85 7.95
C PHE A 266 -10.48 -11.99 8.89
N LEU A 267 -9.96 -13.18 8.58
CA LEU A 267 -9.94 -14.33 9.47
C LEU A 267 -8.62 -14.29 10.24
N GLU A 268 -8.66 -13.86 11.49
CA GLU A 268 -7.50 -13.74 12.36
C GLU A 268 -7.31 -15.04 13.16
N ASP A 269 -6.14 -15.64 13.03
CA ASP A 269 -5.73 -16.85 13.75
C ASP A 269 -4.74 -16.58 14.88
N GLU A 270 -4.22 -15.36 14.99
CA GLU A 270 -3.45 -14.89 16.14
C GLU A 270 -4.31 -14.11 17.15
N LYS A 271 -3.68 -13.55 18.18
CA LYS A 271 -4.36 -12.69 19.14
C LYS A 271 -4.75 -11.37 18.47
N THR A 272 -6.05 -11.07 18.52
CA THR A 272 -6.60 -9.81 17.99
C THR A 272 -6.06 -8.58 18.74
N PRO A 273 -5.73 -7.48 18.02
CA PRO A 273 -5.39 -6.19 18.63
C PRO A 273 -6.56 -5.62 19.45
N ASN A 274 -6.30 -4.76 20.44
CA ASN A 274 -7.38 -4.30 21.35
C ASN A 274 -8.26 -3.21 20.72
N ASP A 275 -7.69 -2.44 19.82
CA ASP A 275 -8.35 -1.40 19.00
C ASP A 275 -9.10 -1.99 17.79
N ALA A 276 -8.94 -3.28 17.50
CA ALA A 276 -9.56 -3.91 16.36
C ALA A 276 -11.06 -4.11 16.51
N THR A 277 -11.80 -3.94 15.42
CA THR A 277 -13.24 -4.17 15.39
C THR A 277 -13.55 -5.65 15.15
N VAL A 278 -13.68 -6.42 16.23
CA VAL A 278 -14.05 -7.85 16.18
C VAL A 278 -15.56 -8.00 15.97
N LEU A 279 -15.95 -8.60 14.85
CA LEU A 279 -17.36 -8.81 14.48
C LEU A 279 -17.95 -10.09 15.12
N GLY A 280 -17.09 -11.05 15.46
CA GLY A 280 -17.48 -12.30 16.10
C GLY A 280 -16.50 -13.42 15.79
N LYS A 281 -16.96 -14.65 15.97
CA LYS A 281 -16.21 -15.86 15.62
C LYS A 281 -16.80 -16.56 14.41
N THR A 282 -15.95 -17.16 13.60
CA THR A 282 -16.32 -17.94 12.41
C THR A 282 -15.35 -19.08 12.22
N TYR A 283 -15.71 -20.07 11.40
CA TYR A 283 -14.80 -21.16 11.06
C TYR A 283 -13.93 -20.79 9.86
N LEU A 284 -12.72 -21.35 9.79
CA LEU A 284 -11.84 -21.24 8.62
C LEU A 284 -12.56 -21.70 7.34
N HIS A 285 -13.40 -22.73 7.45
CA HIS A 285 -14.22 -23.26 6.38
C HIS A 285 -15.69 -23.29 6.80
N THR A 286 -16.50 -22.43 6.20
CA THR A 286 -17.94 -22.32 6.51
C THR A 286 -18.82 -22.88 5.39
N ASN A 287 -19.93 -23.50 5.78
CA ASN A 287 -21.05 -23.77 4.88
C ASN A 287 -21.78 -22.48 4.50
N LYS A 288 -22.72 -22.56 3.55
CA LYS A 288 -23.59 -21.43 3.17
C LYS A 288 -24.36 -20.86 4.37
N ASP A 289 -24.69 -21.70 5.33
CA ASP A 289 -25.43 -21.35 6.54
C ASP A 289 -24.53 -20.75 7.65
N GLY A 290 -23.23 -20.55 7.39
CA GLY A 290 -22.26 -19.98 8.34
C GLY A 290 -21.65 -20.97 9.33
N GLY A 291 -22.25 -22.16 9.49
CA GLY A 291 -21.71 -23.23 10.34
C GLY A 291 -20.45 -23.90 9.78
N PRO A 292 -19.75 -24.73 10.59
CA PRO A 292 -18.50 -25.37 10.18
C PRO A 292 -18.72 -26.39 9.06
N ASP A 293 -17.88 -26.32 8.03
CA ASP A 293 -17.81 -27.36 6.99
C ASP A 293 -17.05 -28.58 7.53
N ARG A 294 -17.82 -29.62 7.91
CA ARG A 294 -17.32 -30.87 8.51
C ARG A 294 -16.56 -31.77 7.54
N ARG A 295 -16.45 -31.41 6.26
CA ARG A 295 -15.62 -32.15 5.30
C ARG A 295 -14.12 -31.92 5.52
N TYR A 296 -13.77 -30.81 6.17
CA TYR A 296 -12.40 -30.52 6.54
C TYR A 296 -12.12 -31.07 7.93
N LYS A 297 -11.10 -31.91 8.02
CA LYS A 297 -10.69 -32.55 9.28
C LYS A 297 -10.18 -31.51 10.30
N GLU A 298 -9.42 -30.53 9.82
CA GLU A 298 -8.95 -29.38 10.59
C GLU A 298 -9.70 -28.13 10.15
N ASN A 299 -10.57 -27.61 11.02
CA ASN A 299 -11.37 -26.41 10.73
C ASN A 299 -11.53 -25.58 12.01
N PRO A 300 -10.48 -24.83 12.41
CA PRO A 300 -10.51 -24.05 13.63
C PRO A 300 -11.54 -22.92 13.55
N GLU A 301 -12.05 -22.53 14.72
CA GLU A 301 -12.78 -21.29 14.90
C GLU A 301 -11.78 -20.14 15.07
N LEU A 302 -11.98 -19.09 14.27
CA LEU A 302 -11.14 -17.92 14.12
C LEU A 302 -11.96 -16.66 14.40
N ASP A 303 -11.27 -15.58 14.78
CA ASP A 303 -11.93 -14.29 14.95
C ASP A 303 -12.17 -13.67 13.56
N LEU A 304 -13.39 -13.18 13.34
CA LEU A 304 -13.76 -12.40 12.18
C LEU A 304 -13.59 -10.92 12.55
N VAL A 305 -12.62 -10.27 11.93
CA VAL A 305 -12.19 -8.92 12.30
C VAL A 305 -12.27 -7.98 11.09
N GLU A 306 -12.71 -6.75 11.32
CA GLU A 306 -12.61 -5.68 10.32
C GLU A 306 -11.29 -4.94 10.52
N TYR A 307 -10.44 -4.93 9.50
CA TYR A 307 -9.19 -4.17 9.49
C TYR A 307 -9.19 -3.11 8.39
N GLY A 308 -8.43 -2.04 8.63
CA GLY A 308 -8.13 -1.02 7.65
C GLY A 308 -7.06 -1.51 6.68
N VAL A 309 -7.19 -1.13 5.41
CA VAL A 309 -6.29 -1.56 4.34
C VAL A 309 -5.90 -0.35 3.50
N LEU A 310 -4.59 -0.11 3.42
CA LEU A 310 -3.97 0.83 2.51
C LEU A 310 -3.23 0.04 1.42
N SER A 311 -3.75 0.07 0.19
CA SER A 311 -3.07 -0.52 -0.97
C SER A 311 -2.42 0.55 -1.82
N ILE A 312 -1.20 0.27 -2.28
CA ILE A 312 -0.39 1.14 -3.13
C ILE A 312 0.08 0.28 -4.32
N VAL A 313 -0.51 0.50 -5.49
CA VAL A 313 -0.34 -0.38 -6.65
C VAL A 313 0.11 0.41 -7.87
N LYS A 314 1.18 -0.07 -8.52
CA LYS A 314 1.56 0.32 -9.89
C LYS A 314 1.63 -0.95 -10.72
N ALA A 315 0.73 -1.07 -11.69
CA ALA A 315 0.57 -2.27 -12.49
C ALA A 315 1.93 -2.80 -13.03
N GLY A 316 2.22 -4.07 -12.75
CA GLY A 316 3.42 -4.76 -13.23
C GLY A 316 4.74 -4.39 -12.53
N SER A 317 4.73 -3.57 -11.48
CA SER A 317 5.97 -3.16 -10.79
C SER A 317 5.86 -3.01 -9.27
N LEU A 318 4.74 -2.54 -8.74
CA LEU A 318 4.55 -2.29 -7.31
C LEU A 318 3.22 -2.84 -6.84
N ASP A 319 3.24 -3.62 -5.78
CA ASP A 319 2.02 -4.11 -5.12
C ASP A 319 2.27 -4.18 -3.61
N ILE A 320 1.92 -3.10 -2.92
CA ILE A 320 2.10 -2.97 -1.47
C ILE A 320 0.73 -3.00 -0.82
N LEU A 321 0.56 -3.91 0.14
CA LEU A 321 -0.62 -4.01 0.98
C LEU A 321 -0.25 -3.79 2.44
N ILE A 322 -0.69 -2.66 3.00
CA ILE A 322 -0.55 -2.34 4.41
C ILE A 322 -1.90 -2.55 5.08
N VAL A 323 -1.91 -3.26 6.21
CA VAL A 323 -3.11 -3.51 7.00
C VAL A 323 -2.88 -3.00 8.42
N PHE A 324 -3.89 -2.36 8.98
CA PHE A 324 -3.84 -1.73 10.29
C PHE A 324 -5.12 -2.03 11.08
N SER A 325 -4.99 -2.12 12.40
CA SER A 325 -6.03 -2.66 13.28
C SER A 325 -7.19 -1.70 13.50
N ASP A 326 -6.94 -0.40 13.67
CA ASP A 326 -7.99 0.59 13.87
C ASP A 326 -8.65 0.97 12.53
N THR A 327 -9.98 0.97 12.49
CA THR A 327 -10.73 1.37 11.30
C THR A 327 -11.36 2.75 11.41
N VAL A 328 -11.18 3.41 12.54
CA VAL A 328 -11.67 4.75 12.86
C VAL A 328 -10.46 5.67 13.03
N LEU A 329 -10.01 6.26 11.91
CA LEU A 329 -8.89 7.20 11.92
C LEU A 329 -9.34 8.53 12.54
N ASP A 330 -9.32 8.62 13.86
CA ASP A 330 -9.58 9.84 14.62
C ASP A 330 -8.30 10.69 14.63
N GLY A 331 -7.98 11.33 13.50
CA GLY A 331 -6.81 12.20 13.39
C GLY A 331 -6.89 13.36 14.40
N LYS A 332 -6.20 13.22 15.52
CA LYS A 332 -6.07 14.25 16.56
C LYS A 332 -4.83 15.12 16.37
#